data_AF-A0A8S2ZRX7-F1
#
_entry.id   AF-A0A8S2ZRX7-F1
#
_cell.length_a   1.000
_cell.length_b   1.000
_cell.length_c   1.000
_cell.angle_alpha   90.00
_cell.angle_beta   90.00
_cell.angle_gamma   90.00
#
_symmetry.space_group_name_H-M   'P 1'
#
loop_
_entity.id
_entity.type
_entity.pdbx_description
1 polymer ?
#
loop_
_entity_poly.entity_id
_entity_poly.type
_entity_poly.pdbx_seq_one_letter_code
_entity_poly.pdbx_strand_id
1 'polypeptide(L)' 'HLAHKNNDVRYNQSANEFENLAVEILDRFYQINARACTKAIIRQIPAYGNATWLELAIKAEAKQFIAQRAVQD' A
#
# COMPACT_ATOMS: atom_id res chain seq x y z
N HIS A 1 6.47 -28.27 12.76
CA HIS A 1 5.18 -27.80 12.21
C HIS A 1 4.51 -26.65 12.96
N LEU A 2 4.54 -26.57 14.30
CA LEU A 2 3.91 -25.46 15.06
C LEU A 2 4.65 -24.09 14.95
N ALA A 3 5.97 -24.08 14.86
CA ALA A 3 6.77 -22.85 14.80
C ALA A 3 6.56 -22.04 13.50
N HIS A 4 6.39 -22.72 12.35
CA HIS A 4 6.10 -22.06 11.07
C HIS A 4 4.75 -21.33 11.10
N LYS A 5 3.70 -21.99 11.61
CA LYS A 5 2.37 -21.37 11.76
C LYS A 5 2.38 -20.09 12.60
N ASN A 6 3.13 -20.07 13.71
CA ASN A 6 3.21 -18.88 14.56
C ASN A 6 3.98 -17.72 13.89
N ASN A 7 4.99 -18.04 13.08
CA ASN A 7 5.71 -17.04 12.30
C ASN A 7 4.84 -16.46 11.19
N ASP A 8 4.09 -17.32 10.48
CA ASP A 8 3.16 -16.88 9.42
C ASP A 8 2.09 -15.93 9.97
N VAL A 9 1.55 -16.19 11.17
CA VAL A 9 0.58 -15.30 11.84
C VAL A 9 1.20 -13.93 12.14
N ARG A 10 2.42 -13.88 12.67
CA ARG A 10 3.11 -12.63 12.99
C ARG A 10 3.46 -11.81 11.74
N TYR A 11 3.90 -12.47 10.68
CA TYR A 11 4.21 -11.79 9.41
C TYR A 11 2.94 -11.25 8.75
N ASN A 12 1.84 -11.99 8.79
CA ASN A 12 0.55 -11.51 8.29
C ASN A 12 0.03 -10.32 9.10
N GLN A 13 0.18 -10.34 10.43
CA GLN A 13 -0.17 -9.19 11.28
C GLN A 13 0.67 -7.95 10.92
N SER A 14 1.98 -8.12 10.78
CA SER A 14 2.88 -7.02 10.40
C SER A 14 2.54 -6.47 9.01
N ALA A 15 2.24 -7.34 8.04
CA ALA A 15 1.83 -6.93 6.70
C ALA A 15 0.55 -6.07 6.73
N ASN A 16 -0.44 -6.46 7.53
CA ASN A 16 -1.67 -5.69 7.71
C ASN A 16 -1.40 -4.32 8.37
N GLU A 17 -0.52 -4.25 9.37
CA GLU A 17 -0.15 -2.99 10.01
C GLU A 17 0.51 -2.02 9.02
N PHE A 18 1.41 -2.51 8.16
CA PHE A 18 2.02 -1.70 7.11
C PHE A 18 1.02 -1.25 6.05
N GLU A 19 0.09 -2.12 5.65
CA GLU A 19 -0.99 -1.73 4.74
C GLU A 19 -1.85 -0.62 5.33
N ASN A 20 -2.25 -0.74 6.61
CA ASN A 20 -3.05 0.26 7.30
C ASN A 20 -2.33 1.61 7.35
N LEU A 21 -1.03 1.62 7.67
CA LEU A 21 -0.24 2.86 7.65
C LEU A 21 -0.18 3.48 6.26
N ALA A 22 -0.02 2.66 5.21
CA ALA A 22 -0.01 3.15 3.83
C ALA A 22 -1.36 3.78 3.44
N VAL A 23 -2.47 3.18 3.87
CA VAL A 23 -3.83 3.72 3.69
C VAL A 23 -3.97 5.08 4.39
N GLU A 24 -3.55 5.18 5.66
CA GLU A 24 -3.65 6.42 6.42
C GLU A 24 -2.84 7.57 5.79
N ILE A 25 -1.63 7.28 5.30
CA ILE A 25 -0.79 8.25 4.61
C ILE A 25 -1.46 8.70 3.31
N LEU A 26 -2.01 7.75 2.54
CA LEU A 26 -2.65 8.04 1.27
C LEU A 26 -3.89 8.92 1.46
N ASP A 27 -4.74 8.59 2.42
CA ASP A 27 -5.95 9.36 2.73
C ASP A 27 -5.62 10.79 3.15
N ARG A 28 -4.67 10.97 4.09
CA ARG A 28 -4.21 12.30 4.50
C ARG A 28 -3.62 13.09 3.34
N PHE A 29 -2.83 12.45 2.49
CA PHE A 29 -2.25 13.14 1.33
C PHE A 29 -3.32 13.54 0.31
N TYR A 30 -4.30 12.68 0.07
CA TYR A 30 -5.41 12.96 -0.83
C TYR A 30 -6.25 14.15 -0.34
N GLN A 31 -6.55 14.20 0.96
CA GLN A 31 -7.29 15.30 1.59
C GLN A 31 -6.57 16.65 1.47
N ILE A 32 -5.24 16.67 1.55
CA ILE A 32 -4.44 17.90 1.44
C ILE A 32 -4.30 18.33 -0.03
N ASN A 33 -4.01 17.40 -0.94
CA ASN A 33 -3.79 17.70 -2.35
C ASN A 33 -4.10 16.50 -3.26
N ALA A 34 -5.38 16.32 -3.56
CA ALA A 34 -5.88 15.24 -4.40
C ALA A 34 -5.12 15.10 -5.72
N ARG A 35 -4.87 16.21 -6.43
CA ARG A 35 -4.19 16.20 -7.74
C ARG A 35 -2.73 15.76 -7.66
N ALA A 36 -2.01 16.16 -6.61
CA ALA A 36 -0.64 15.71 -6.41
C ALA A 36 -0.59 14.24 -5.96
N CYS A 37 -1.57 13.83 -5.16
CA CYS A 37 -1.70 12.46 -4.65
C CYS A 37 -1.93 11.46 -5.79
N THR A 38 -2.88 11.69 -6.69
CA THR A 38 -3.13 10.78 -7.83
C THR A 38 -1.91 10.62 -8.74
N LYS A 39 -1.15 11.71 -8.95
CA LYS A 39 0.14 11.64 -9.67
C LYS A 39 1.20 10.82 -8.95
N ALA A 40 1.26 10.89 -7.61
CA ALA A 40 2.21 10.12 -6.83
C ALA A 40 1.93 8.61 -6.91
N ILE A 41 0.66 8.21 -6.94
CA ILE A 41 0.25 6.80 -7.03
C ILE A 41 0.83 6.12 -8.27
N ILE A 42 0.81 6.81 -9.41
CA ILE A 42 1.32 6.30 -10.70
C ILE A 42 2.79 6.66 -10.98
N ARG A 43 3.46 7.32 -10.03
CA ARG A 43 4.86 7.74 -10.22
C ARG A 43 5.77 6.52 -10.11
N GLN A 44 6.63 6.33 -11.10
CA GLN A 44 7.68 5.32 -11.05
C GLN A 44 8.71 5.63 -9.97
N ILE A 45 9.12 4.61 -9.21
CA ILE A 45 10.10 4.75 -8.14
C ILE A 45 11.34 3.92 -8.47
N PRO A 46 12.45 4.56 -8.87
CA PRO A 46 13.66 3.85 -9.30
C PRO A 46 14.20 2.85 -8.28
N ALA A 47 14.14 3.20 -6.98
CA ALA A 47 14.58 2.33 -5.89
C ALA A 47 13.78 1.02 -5.77
N TYR A 48 12.57 0.95 -6.35
CA TYR A 48 11.71 -0.23 -6.37
C TYR A 48 11.57 -0.81 -7.79
N GLY A 49 12.64 -0.73 -8.59
CA GLY A 49 12.65 -1.26 -9.96
C GLY A 49 11.72 -0.50 -10.90
N ASN A 50 11.57 0.81 -10.69
CA ASN A 50 10.62 1.69 -11.38
C ASN A 50 9.14 1.33 -11.17
N ALA A 51 8.80 0.50 -10.19
CA ALA A 51 7.42 0.24 -9.83
C ALA A 51 6.71 1.51 -9.31
N THR A 52 5.43 1.61 -9.60
CA THR A 52 4.50 2.60 -9.04
C THR A 52 3.91 2.12 -7.70
N TRP A 53 3.30 3.02 -6.92
CA TRP A 53 2.60 2.60 -5.69
C TRP A 53 1.48 1.61 -5.99
N LEU A 54 0.74 1.82 -7.09
CA LEU A 54 -0.34 0.93 -7.49
C LEU A 54 0.17 -0.47 -7.86
N GLU A 55 1.26 -0.57 -8.63
CA GLU A 55 1.85 -1.87 -8.98
C GLU A 55 2.38 -2.63 -7.75
N LEU A 56 2.97 -1.91 -6.78
CA LEU A 56 3.40 -2.50 -5.52
C LEU A 56 2.20 -3.02 -4.71
N ALA A 57 1.12 -2.24 -4.62
CA ALA A 57 -0.10 -2.63 -3.92
C ALA A 57 -0.77 -3.85 -4.56
N ILE A 58 -0.83 -3.90 -5.90
CA ILE A 58 -1.37 -5.06 -6.65
C ILE A 58 -0.54 -6.32 -6.38
N LYS A 59 0.80 -6.22 -6.46
CA LYS A 59 1.69 -7.37 -6.20
C LYS A 59 1.62 -7.88 -4.77
N ALA A 60 1.35 -6.98 -3.82
CA ALA A 60 1.19 -7.32 -2.40
C ALA A 60 -0.24 -7.77 -2.03
N GLU A 61 -1.18 -7.79 -2.99
CA GLU A 61 -2.60 -8.02 -2.74
C GLU A 61 -3.18 -7.08 -1.65
N ALA A 62 -2.70 -5.83 -1.61
CA ALA A 62 -3.08 -4.81 -0.64
C ALA A 62 -4.48 -4.24 -0.95
N LYS A 63 -5.52 -5.03 -0.68
CA LYS A 63 -6.92 -4.74 -1.02
C LYS A 63 -7.43 -3.44 -0.39
N GLN A 64 -7.01 -3.12 0.84
CA GLN A 64 -7.45 -1.91 1.53
C GLN A 64 -6.85 -0.67 0.88
N PHE A 65 -5.59 -0.75 0.43
CA PHE A 65 -4.94 0.32 -0.31
C PHE A 65 -5.59 0.53 -1.68
N ILE A 66 -5.83 -0.56 -2.42
CA ILE A 66 -6.44 -0.50 -3.77
C ILE A 66 -7.86 0.05 -3.73
N ALA A 67 -8.61 -0.22 -2.65
CA ALA A 67 -9.97 0.28 -2.46
C ALA A 67 -10.04 1.78 -2.09
N GLN A 68 -8.91 2.44 -1.85
CA GLN A 68 -8.92 3.86 -1.48
C GLN A 68 -9.45 4.74 -2.61
N ARG A 69 -10.25 5.75 -2.25
CA ARG A 69 -10.81 6.71 -3.21
C ARG A 69 -9.75 7.35 -4.10
N ALA A 70 -8.61 7.71 -3.52
CA ALA A 70 -7.49 8.29 -4.25
C ALA A 70 -6.95 7.40 -5.39
N VAL A 71 -7.16 6.07 -5.33
CA VAL A 71 -6.78 5.09 -6.36
C VAL A 71 -7.87 4.92 -7.42
N GLN A 72 -9.12 5.21 -7.09
CA GLN A 72 -10.29 5.02 -7.96
C GLN A 72 -10.66 6.29 -8.76
N ASP A 73 -10.26 7.47 -8.27
CA ASP A 73 -10.45 8.80 -8.89
C ASP A 73 -9.42 9.06 -10.01
#